data_AF-A0A381S211-F1
#
_entry.id   AF-A0A381S211-F1
#
_cell.length_a   1.000
_cell.length_b   1.000
_cell.length_c   1.000
_cell.angle_alpha   90.00
_cell.angle_beta   90.00
_cell.angle_gamma   90.00
#
_symmetry.space_group_name_H-M   'P 1'
#
loop_
_entity.id
_entity.type
_entity.pdbx_description
1 polymer ?
#
loop_
_entity_poly.entity_id
_entity_poly.type
_entity_poly.pdbx_seq_one_letter_code
_entity_poly.pdbx_strand_id
1 'polypeptide(L)' 'MITQPNYEELRDAFQAGFDSIDDGDGFYHGFHAFLADRGFGKREDIPCTCSDNGAHGHQPECQWVKP' A
#
# COMPACT_ATOMS: atom_id res chain seq x y z
N MET A 1 17.47 -2.20 3.78
CA MET A 1 17.00 -3.37 3.00
C MET A 1 15.58 -3.04 2.58
N ILE A 2 15.26 -3.12 1.28
CA ILE A 2 13.91 -2.78 0.81
C ILE A 2 12.90 -3.71 1.49
N THR A 3 12.03 -3.13 2.30
CA THR A 3 11.05 -3.85 3.10
C THR A 3 9.65 -3.45 2.66
N GLN A 4 8.80 -4.44 2.41
CA GLN A 4 7.39 -4.24 2.07
C GLN A 4 6.56 -4.09 3.35
N PRO A 5 5.38 -3.45 3.29
CA PRO A 5 4.39 -3.53 4.35
C PRO A 5 4.12 -5.00 4.71
N ASN A 6 4.12 -5.30 6.00
CA ASN A 6 3.68 -6.61 6.45
C ASN A 6 2.15 -6.74 6.38
N TYR A 7 1.63 -7.93 6.67
CA TYR A 7 0.20 -8.20 6.59
C TYR A 7 -0.66 -7.27 7.46
N GLU A 8 -0.21 -6.96 8.68
CA GLU A 8 -0.95 -6.08 9.60
C GLU A 8 -0.94 -4.63 9.12
N GLU A 9 0.22 -4.14 8.65
CA GLU A 9 0.35 -2.80 8.05
C GLU A 9 -0.55 -2.67 6.82
N LEU A 10 -0.67 -3.72 6.00
CA LEU A 10 -1.58 -3.73 4.86
C LEU A 10 -3.04 -3.74 5.27
N ARG A 11 -3.43 -4.62 6.19
CA ARG A 11 -4.80 -4.67 6.70
C ARG A 11 -5.23 -3.30 7.24
N ASP A 12 -4.38 -2.65 8.00
CA ASP A 12 -4.68 -1.35 8.59
C ASP A 12 -4.69 -0.23 7.53
N ALA A 13 -3.85 -0.32 6.48
CA ALA A 13 -3.92 0.59 5.32
C ALA A 13 -5.23 0.44 4.55
N PHE A 14 -5.72 -0.80 4.36
CA PHE A 14 -7.05 -1.05 3.77
C PHE A 14 -8.15 -0.43 4.62
N GLN A 15 -8.09 -0.58 5.95
CA GLN A 15 -9.06 0.04 6.85
C GLN A 15 -9.03 1.57 6.73
N ALA A 16 -7.85 2.19 6.75
CA ALA A 16 -7.70 3.63 6.57
C ALA A 16 -8.23 4.12 5.22
N GLY A 17 -8.14 3.31 4.17
CA GLY A 17 -8.78 3.60 2.89
C GLY A 17 -10.31 3.61 2.98
N PHE A 18 -10.91 2.67 3.69
CA PHE A 18 -12.36 2.68 3.91
C PHE A 18 -12.81 3.84 4.79
N ASP A 19 -12.10 4.12 5.89
CA ASP A 19 -12.39 5.25 6.77
C ASP A 19 -12.35 6.58 5.99
N SER A 20 -11.38 6.72 5.07
CA SER A 20 -11.26 7.89 4.21
C SER A 20 -12.44 8.06 3.23
N ILE A 21 -13.10 6.97 2.81
CA ILE A 21 -14.35 7.09 2.02
C ILE A 21 -15.45 7.68 2.90
N ASP A 22 -15.57 7.22 4.14
CA ASP A 22 -16.59 7.69 5.07
C ASP A 22 -16.39 9.17 5.42
N ASP A 23 -15.14 9.64 5.43
CA ASP A 23 -14.76 11.05 5.62
C ASP A 23 -14.98 11.94 4.37
N GLY A 24 -15.39 11.35 3.24
CA GLY A 24 -15.72 12.06 2.00
C GLY A 24 -14.57 12.17 1.00
N ASP A 25 -13.42 11.55 1.28
CA ASP A 25 -12.32 11.37 0.35
C ASP A 25 -12.46 10.05 -0.44
N GLY A 26 -11.43 9.66 -1.19
CA GLY A 26 -11.39 8.39 -1.92
C GLY A 26 -10.55 7.33 -1.21
N PHE A 27 -10.86 6.05 -1.42
CA PHE A 27 -10.13 4.92 -0.82
C PHE A 27 -8.60 5.07 -0.89
N TYR A 28 -8.07 5.38 -2.07
CA TYR A 28 -6.63 5.51 -2.28
C TYR A 28 -6.02 6.72 -1.58
N HIS A 29 -6.81 7.73 -1.21
CA HIS A 29 -6.32 8.86 -0.41
C HIS A 29 -5.88 8.36 0.98
N GLY A 30 -6.80 7.74 1.73
CA GLY A 30 -6.51 7.18 3.05
C GLY A 30 -5.47 6.05 3.01
N PHE A 31 -5.60 5.13 2.06
CA PHE A 31 -4.66 4.01 1.91
C PHE A 31 -3.22 4.50 1.65
N HIS A 32 -3.03 5.45 0.73
CA HIS A 32 -1.70 6.01 0.45
C HIS A 32 -1.17 6.85 1.61
N ALA A 33 -2.03 7.68 2.23
CA ALA A 33 -1.63 8.52 3.36
C ALA A 33 -1.12 7.67 4.54
N PHE A 34 -1.82 6.57 4.86
CA PHE A 34 -1.44 5.66 5.94
C PHE A 34 -0.06 5.02 5.73
N LEU A 35 0.23 4.57 4.50
CA LEU A 35 1.51 3.95 4.16
C LEU A 35 2.63 4.99 4.11
N ALA A 36 2.37 6.18 3.56
CA ALA A 36 3.33 7.27 3.53
C ALA A 36 3.72 7.76 4.93
N ASP A 37 2.76 7.87 5.87
CA ASP A 37 3.00 8.25 7.27
C ASP A 37 3.92 7.24 7.99
N ARG A 38 3.88 5.96 7.58
CA ARG A 38 4.77 4.89 8.08
C ARG A 38 6.12 4.80 7.35
N GLY A 39 6.39 5.76 6.46
CA GLY A 39 7.66 5.85 5.74
C GLY A 39 7.76 4.93 4.53
N PHE A 40 6.66 4.32 4.08
CA PHE A 40 6.64 3.61 2.82
C PHE A 40 6.53 4.60 1.66
N GLY A 41 7.38 4.43 0.65
CA GLY A 41 7.28 5.13 -0.62
C GLY A 41 6.69 4.23 -1.70
N LYS A 42 5.80 4.77 -2.52
CA LYS A 42 5.34 4.10 -3.75
C LYS A 42 6.45 4.13 -4.79
N ARG A 43 6.86 2.96 -5.27
CA ARG A 43 7.89 2.75 -6.28
C ARG A 43 7.24 2.09 -7.49
N GLU A 44 6.93 2.91 -8.50
CA GLU A 44 6.35 2.45 -9.76
C GLU A 44 7.42 1.97 -10.74
N ASP A 45 8.70 2.25 -10.43
CA ASP A 45 9.88 1.89 -11.22
C ASP A 45 10.42 0.49 -10.91
N ILE A 46 9.89 -0.19 -9.90
CA ILE A 46 10.33 -1.54 -9.52
C ILE A 46 9.37 -2.61 -10.05
N PRO A 47 9.89 -3.81 -10.38
CA PRO A 47 9.04 -4.96 -10.63
C PRO A 47 8.13 -5.21 -9.42
N CYS A 48 6.93 -5.74 -9.70
CA CYS A 48 5.99 -6.16 -8.68
C CYS A 48 6.71 -6.99 -7.60
N THR A 49 6.61 -6.56 -6.34
CA THR A 49 7.33 -7.21 -5.25
C THR A 49 6.57 -8.41 -4.66
N CYS A 50 5.41 -8.73 -5.23
CA CYS A 50 4.57 -9.84 -4.85
C CYS A 50 5.17 -11.19 -5.30
N SER A 51 5.04 -12.23 -4.48
CA SER A 51 5.70 -13.54 -4.67
C SER A 51 5.31 -14.25 -5.97
N ASP A 52 4.17 -13.92 -6.56
CA ASP A 52 3.67 -14.45 -7.82
C ASP A 52 3.93 -13.53 -9.03
N ASN A 53 4.75 -12.48 -8.85
CA ASN A 53 5.05 -11.46 -9.85
C ASN A 53 3.80 -10.72 -10.39
N GLY A 54 2.72 -10.63 -9.62
CA GLY A 54 1.50 -9.92 -10.01
C GLY A 54 0.49 -10.72 -10.83
N ALA A 55 0.60 -12.05 -10.86
CA ALA A 55 -0.32 -12.92 -11.58
C ALA A 55 -1.77 -12.85 -11.04
N HIS A 56 -1.97 -12.52 -9.76
CA HIS A 56 -3.29 -12.29 -9.17
C HIS A 56 -3.89 -10.89 -9.41
N GLY A 57 -3.22 -10.05 -10.22
CA GLY A 57 -3.53 -8.63 -10.39
C GLY A 57 -2.65 -7.76 -9.49
N HIS A 58 -2.24 -6.59 -9.98
CA HIS A 58 -1.49 -5.65 -9.17
C HIS A 58 -2.37 -5.10 -8.06
N GLN A 59 -2.16 -5.58 -6.84
CA GLN A 59 -2.68 -4.93 -5.65
C GLN A 59 -1.89 -3.64 -5.40
N PRO A 60 -2.53 -2.59 -4.85
CA PRO A 60 -1.87 -1.32 -4.56
C PRO A 60 -0.66 -1.48 -3.65
N GLU A 61 -0.60 -2.53 -2.83
CA GLU A 61 0.53 -2.87 -1.96
C GLU A 61 1.85 -3.24 -2.64
N CYS A 62 1.83 -3.86 -3.83
CA CYS A 62 3.03 -4.44 -4.45
C CYS A 62 4.08 -3.41 -4.89
N GLN A 63 3.84 -2.12 -4.65
CA GLN A 63 4.69 -1.00 -5.01
C GLN A 63 5.13 -0.18 -3.78
N TRP A 64 4.66 -0.50 -2.58
CA TRP A 64 5.03 0.24 -1.37
C TRP A 64 6.23 -0.39 -0.68
N VAL A 65 7.27 0.41 -0.47
CA VAL A 65 8.51 -0.07 0.16
C VAL A 65 9.14 1.00 1.04
N LYS A 66 9.83 0.58 2.10
CA LYS A 66 10.71 1.45 2.90
C LYS A 66 12.18 0.99 2.81
N PRO A 67 13.15 1.93 2.83
CA PRO A 67 14.58 1.63 2.72
C PRO A 67 15.15 0.84 3.91
#